data_AF-A0AAD3CNH9-F1
#
_entry.id   AF-A0AAD3CNH9-F1
#
_cell.length_a   1.000
_cell.length_b   1.000
_cell.length_c   1.000
_cell.angle_alpha   90.00
_cell.angle_beta   90.00
_cell.angle_gamma   90.00
#
_symmetry.space_group_name_H-M   'P 1'
#
loop_
_entity.id
_entity.type
_entity.pdbx_description
1 polymer ?
#
loop_
_entity_poly.entity_id
_entity_poly.type
_entity_poly.pdbx_seq_one_letter_code
_entity_poly.pdbx_strand_id
1 'polypeptide(L)'
;MYQLPIFNSSLSTSASNEIVGYWKWTNNQSNPAPLQTRYQRQNCRGAKTSKKECLESGSMDRFSSYSYEFLNSNFIQYHNLQKNNELKICAGGQSHARFLSNHLSLILTDLNITSIEIGHVPLSYPREMSSRRIINRAKLCNITILGLGQWSAGKKPRKVIPATLFEDYFKELEQGILFWKKNNINFFFRKTHYNPLGDIKNTCPPTDWRSPSVIDGYNEITRFLTKKHNITFIESGSVIDAMWDSAEDFCHYSGKEGRTEALFFLQKILNN
;
A
#
# COMPACT_ATOMS: atom_id res chain seq x y z
N MET A 1 -12.81 7.58 -30.51
CA MET A 1 -13.64 6.72 -29.64
C MET A 1 -12.84 5.45 -29.42
N TYR A 2 -12.18 5.28 -28.28
CA TYR A 2 -11.31 4.13 -28.03
C TYR A 2 -12.17 2.96 -27.54
N GLN A 3 -12.26 1.89 -28.34
CA GLN A 3 -12.88 0.64 -27.91
C GLN A 3 -11.95 -0.03 -26.88
N LEU A 4 -12.43 -0.16 -25.65
CA LEU A 4 -11.77 -0.97 -24.63
C LEU A 4 -11.88 -2.45 -25.03
N PRO A 5 -10.83 -3.27 -24.78
CA PRO A 5 -10.88 -4.68 -25.08
C PRO A 5 -11.95 -5.38 -24.23
N ILE A 6 -12.84 -6.11 -24.91
CA ILE A 6 -13.82 -7.00 -24.29
C ILE A 6 -13.06 -8.22 -23.76
N PHE A 7 -12.95 -8.33 -22.44
CA PHE A 7 -12.41 -9.52 -21.78
C PHE A 7 -13.49 -10.62 -21.73
N ASN A 8 -13.37 -11.62 -22.60
CA ASN A 8 -14.08 -12.89 -22.44
C ASN A 8 -13.30 -13.77 -21.46
N SER A 9 -13.62 -13.68 -20.15
CA SER A 9 -13.13 -14.65 -19.18
C SER A 9 -14.05 -15.87 -19.17
N SER A 10 -13.66 -16.94 -19.87
CA SER A 10 -14.23 -18.27 -19.65
C SER A 10 -13.62 -18.86 -18.38
N LEU A 11 -14.20 -18.55 -17.22
CA LEU A 11 -13.85 -19.22 -15.97
C LEU A 11 -14.42 -20.65 -16.01
N SER A 12 -13.55 -21.65 -16.11
CA SER A 12 -13.93 -23.04 -15.87
C SER A 12 -14.11 -23.24 -14.35
N THR A 13 -15.37 -23.30 -13.92
CA THR A 13 -15.75 -23.60 -12.54
C THR A 13 -15.67 -25.11 -12.29
N SER A 14 -14.47 -25.63 -12.04
CA SER A 14 -14.35 -26.79 -11.15
C SER A 14 -14.52 -26.25 -9.72
N ALA A 15 -15.78 -26.05 -9.32
CA ALA A 15 -16.14 -25.56 -8.00
C ALA A 15 -15.71 -26.57 -6.94
N SER A 16 -14.49 -26.43 -6.42
CA SER A 16 -14.24 -26.78 -5.03
C SER A 16 -15.21 -25.94 -4.21
N ASN A 17 -15.85 -26.54 -3.20
CA ASN A 17 -16.61 -25.82 -2.17
C ASN A 17 -15.66 -24.99 -1.27
N GLU A 18 -14.64 -24.34 -1.85
CA GLU A 18 -13.80 -23.42 -1.13
C GLU A 18 -14.61 -22.17 -0.87
N ILE A 19 -14.91 -21.98 0.41
CA ILE A 19 -15.58 -20.78 0.88
C ILE A 19 -14.63 -19.61 0.62
N VAL A 20 -14.94 -18.79 -0.39
CA VAL A 20 -14.16 -17.59 -0.72
C VAL A 20 -14.33 -16.57 0.41
N GLY A 21 -13.26 -16.32 1.16
CA GLY A 21 -13.23 -15.37 2.27
C GLY A 21 -11.95 -15.47 3.10
N TYR A 22 -11.79 -14.56 4.05
CA TYR A 22 -10.74 -14.65 5.06
C TYR A 22 -11.26 -15.50 6.22
N TRP A 23 -10.62 -16.63 6.50
CA TRP A 23 -11.09 -17.62 7.47
C TRP A 23 -9.99 -17.98 8.45
N LYS A 24 -10.32 -18.08 9.74
CA LYS A 24 -9.41 -18.61 10.75
C LYS A 24 -9.81 -20.05 11.05
N TRP A 25 -8.93 -20.98 10.73
CA TRP A 25 -8.97 -22.34 11.27
C TRP A 25 -8.33 -22.31 12.64
N THR A 26 -9.13 -22.37 13.70
CA THR A 26 -8.59 -22.66 15.03
C THR A 26 -8.39 -24.17 15.12
N ASN A 27 -7.24 -24.62 15.63
CA ASN A 27 -6.85 -26.05 15.68
C ASN A 27 -7.86 -27.00 16.37
N ASN A 28 -8.93 -26.46 16.96
CA ASN A 28 -10.00 -27.19 17.66
C ASN A 28 -11.40 -27.02 17.05
N GLN A 29 -11.57 -26.40 15.88
CA GLN A 29 -12.90 -26.25 15.24
C GLN A 29 -12.91 -26.86 13.84
N SER A 30 -13.91 -27.70 13.59
CA SER A 30 -14.19 -28.34 12.28
C SER A 30 -14.74 -27.37 11.24
N ASN A 31 -15.19 -26.19 11.66
CA ASN A 31 -15.69 -25.15 10.78
C ASN A 31 -14.80 -23.90 10.92
N PRO A 32 -14.33 -23.31 9.80
CA PRO A 32 -13.58 -22.07 9.87
C PRO A 32 -14.47 -20.96 10.43
N ALA A 33 -13.96 -20.18 11.38
CA ALA A 33 -14.61 -18.94 11.78
C ALA A 33 -14.29 -17.86 10.73
N PRO A 34 -15.26 -17.04 10.29
CA PRO A 34 -14.95 -15.91 9.44
C PRO A 34 -13.96 -15.01 10.20
N LEU A 35 -12.86 -14.61 9.55
CA LEU A 35 -12.08 -13.48 10.03
C LEU A 35 -13.03 -12.28 9.95
N GLN A 36 -13.61 -11.92 11.09
CA GLN A 36 -14.27 -10.64 11.21
C GLN A 36 -13.18 -9.60 10.99
N THR A 37 -13.28 -8.83 9.92
CA THR A 37 -12.32 -7.76 9.68
C THR A 37 -12.72 -6.59 10.57
N ARG A 38 -11.75 -5.87 11.11
CA ARG A 38 -12.04 -4.71 11.95
C ARG A 38 -12.86 -3.69 11.15
N TYR A 39 -14.02 -3.30 11.68
CA TYR A 39 -14.91 -2.31 11.07
C TYR A 39 -15.12 -1.14 12.03
N GLN A 40 -15.02 0.09 11.51
CA GLN A 40 -15.37 1.28 12.28
C GLN A 40 -16.87 1.53 12.13
N ARG A 41 -17.62 1.39 13.22
CA ARG A 41 -19.04 1.75 13.23
C ARG A 41 -19.24 3.21 12.82
N GLN A 42 -20.34 3.48 12.11
CA GLN A 42 -20.72 4.83 11.73
C GLN A 42 -20.69 5.79 12.93
N ASN A 43 -20.16 7.00 12.73
CA ASN A 43 -19.98 8.05 13.74
C ASN A 43 -18.90 7.77 14.81
N CYS A 44 -18.04 6.76 14.63
CA CYS A 44 -16.94 6.47 15.56
C CYS A 44 -15.64 7.22 15.21
N ARG A 45 -15.71 8.55 15.06
CA ARG A 45 -14.56 9.44 14.78
C ARG A 45 -14.43 10.57 15.80
N GLY A 46 -13.21 11.10 15.92
CA GLY A 46 -12.91 12.25 16.78
C GLY A 46 -13.30 11.96 18.24
N ALA A 47 -14.00 12.89 18.88
CA ALA A 47 -14.44 12.73 20.27
C ALA A 47 -15.38 11.53 20.50
N LYS A 48 -15.98 10.95 19.45
CA LYS A 48 -16.90 9.80 19.57
C LYS A 48 -16.16 8.45 19.61
N THR A 49 -14.85 8.39 19.35
CA THR A 49 -14.09 7.12 19.37
C THR A 49 -14.07 6.47 20.75
N SER A 50 -14.19 7.25 21.82
CA SER A 50 -14.20 6.78 23.21
C SER A 50 -15.53 6.16 23.65
N LYS A 51 -16.58 6.23 22.82
CA LYS A 51 -17.86 5.61 23.15
C LYS A 51 -17.72 4.09 23.16
N LYS A 52 -18.40 3.43 24.10
CA LYS A 52 -18.35 1.97 24.28
C LYS A 52 -18.60 1.21 22.99
N GLU A 53 -19.62 1.59 22.22
CA GLU A 53 -19.95 0.94 20.94
C GLU A 53 -18.85 1.09 19.87
N CYS A 54 -18.05 2.15 19.95
CA CYS A 54 -16.93 2.40 19.05
C CYS A 54 -15.69 1.61 19.46
N LEU A 55 -15.46 1.50 20.77
CA LEU A 55 -14.41 0.67 21.33
C LEU A 55 -14.68 -0.81 21.07
N GLU A 56 -15.91 -1.30 21.26
CA GLU A 56 -16.27 -2.69 21.02
C GLU A 56 -16.10 -3.07 19.54
N SER A 57 -16.59 -2.26 18.61
CA SER A 57 -16.48 -2.53 17.16
C SER A 57 -15.06 -2.35 16.63
N GLY A 58 -14.30 -1.40 17.18
CA GLY A 58 -12.92 -1.13 16.79
C GLY A 58 -11.87 -1.89 17.60
N SER A 59 -12.24 -2.68 18.61
CA SER A 59 -11.30 -3.40 19.47
C SER A 59 -10.56 -4.49 18.69
N MET A 60 -9.26 -4.59 18.96
CA MET A 60 -8.40 -5.63 18.43
C MET A 60 -8.37 -6.90 19.30
N ASP A 61 -9.00 -6.89 20.48
CA ASP A 61 -8.90 -7.98 21.47
C ASP A 61 -9.50 -9.29 20.95
N ARG A 62 -10.39 -9.19 19.96
CA ARG A 62 -11.02 -10.34 19.29
C ARG A 62 -10.18 -10.91 18.15
N PHE A 63 -9.09 -10.24 17.79
CA PHE A 63 -8.19 -10.65 16.73
C PHE A 63 -6.88 -11.14 17.33
N SER A 64 -6.40 -12.28 16.87
CA SER A 64 -5.02 -12.66 17.15
C SER A 64 -4.13 -11.73 16.33
N SER A 65 -3.12 -11.12 16.96
CA SER A 65 -2.12 -10.35 16.23
C SER A 65 -1.52 -11.19 15.11
N TYR A 66 -1.25 -10.57 13.96
CA TYR A 66 -0.55 -11.25 12.86
C TYR A 66 0.79 -11.82 13.34
N SER A 67 1.00 -13.10 13.06
CA SER A 67 2.30 -13.76 13.22
C SER A 67 3.00 -13.80 11.87
N TYR A 68 4.28 -13.50 11.86
CA TYR A 68 5.11 -13.56 10.65
C TYR A 68 6.13 -14.65 10.82
N GLU A 69 6.21 -15.53 9.83
CA GLU A 69 7.25 -16.53 9.72
C GLU A 69 7.98 -16.31 8.41
N PHE A 70 9.27 -16.00 8.51
CA PHE A 70 10.14 -15.97 7.35
C PHE A 70 10.59 -17.41 7.10
N LEU A 71 10.11 -18.01 6.01
CA LEU A 71 10.41 -19.41 5.65
C LEU A 71 11.90 -19.67 5.37
N ASN A 72 12.73 -18.63 5.29
CA ASN A 72 14.17 -18.75 5.06
C ASN A 72 14.93 -17.85 6.03
N SER A 73 15.60 -18.47 7.01
CA SER A 73 16.43 -17.79 8.01
C SER A 73 17.71 -17.19 7.42
N ASN A 74 18.10 -17.57 6.20
CA ASN A 74 19.19 -16.93 5.45
C ASN A 74 18.75 -15.59 4.85
N PHE A 75 17.76 -14.94 5.47
CA PHE A 75 16.94 -13.90 4.87
C PHE A 75 17.78 -12.79 4.27
N ILE A 76 18.96 -12.50 4.84
CA ILE A 76 19.82 -11.46 4.32
C ILE A 76 21.30 -11.80 4.56
N GLN A 77 22.01 -12.24 3.53
CA GLN A 77 23.48 -12.16 3.51
C GLN A 77 23.91 -10.70 3.33
N TYR A 78 23.72 -9.89 4.39
CA TYR A 78 24.09 -8.47 4.44
C TYR A 78 25.58 -8.21 4.21
N HIS A 79 26.42 -9.24 4.36
CA HIS A 79 27.87 -9.14 4.31
C HIS A 79 28.41 -8.56 2.99
N ASN A 80 27.63 -8.56 1.90
CA ASN A 80 28.06 -7.97 0.63
C ASN A 80 27.64 -6.51 0.41
N LEU A 81 26.82 -5.91 1.29
CA LEU A 81 26.33 -4.53 1.15
C LEU A 81 27.29 -3.45 1.66
N GLN A 82 28.45 -3.86 2.18
CA GLN A 82 29.52 -2.95 2.57
C GLN A 82 30.39 -2.48 1.38
N LYS A 83 30.15 -2.94 0.14
CA LYS A 83 30.96 -2.52 -1.01
C LYS A 83 30.48 -1.19 -1.63
N ASN A 84 31.06 -0.10 -1.10
CA ASN A 84 31.50 1.14 -1.75
C ASN A 84 30.51 2.10 -2.45
N ASN A 85 29.21 1.83 -2.56
CA ASN A 85 28.27 2.84 -3.07
C ASN A 85 27.23 3.19 -2.02
N GLU A 86 27.19 4.47 -1.63
CA GLU A 86 26.07 5.02 -0.84
C GLU A 86 24.77 4.84 -1.63
N LEU A 87 23.84 4.05 -1.09
CA LEU A 87 22.54 3.79 -1.71
C LEU A 87 21.47 4.61 -1.00
N LYS A 88 20.82 5.54 -1.69
CA LYS A 88 19.66 6.27 -1.18
C LYS A 88 18.35 5.69 -1.71
N ILE A 89 17.57 5.07 -0.81
CA ILE A 89 16.22 4.56 -1.10
C ILE A 89 15.20 5.58 -0.62
N CYS A 90 14.30 5.99 -1.50
CA CYS A 90 13.23 6.91 -1.12
C CYS A 90 11.85 6.25 -1.18
N ALA A 91 11.00 6.50 -0.20
CA ALA A 91 9.58 6.20 -0.32
C ALA A 91 8.86 7.39 -0.97
N GLY A 92 8.15 7.16 -2.07
CA GLY A 92 7.36 8.16 -2.78
C GLY A 92 5.87 8.01 -2.46
N GLY A 93 5.29 9.05 -1.86
CA GLY A 93 3.87 9.12 -1.54
C GLY A 93 3.60 10.11 -0.41
N GLN A 94 2.43 10.04 0.20
CA GLN A 94 2.12 10.81 1.41
C GLN A 94 2.34 9.98 2.67
N SER A 95 1.35 9.92 3.56
CA SER A 95 1.50 9.33 4.89
C SER A 95 1.93 7.87 4.85
N HIS A 96 1.32 7.00 4.05
CA HIS A 96 1.74 5.58 3.95
C HIS A 96 3.21 5.43 3.50
N ALA A 97 3.67 6.27 2.57
CA ALA A 97 5.08 6.28 2.16
C ALA A 97 6.01 6.81 3.27
N ARG A 98 5.56 7.79 4.06
CA ARG A 98 6.29 8.25 5.24
C ARG A 98 6.41 7.16 6.30
N PHE A 99 5.35 6.39 6.56
CA PHE A 99 5.40 5.24 7.46
C PHE A 99 6.37 4.16 6.96
N LEU A 100 6.32 3.83 5.66
CA LEU A 100 7.28 2.92 5.04
C LEU A 100 8.73 3.41 5.19
N SER A 101 9.00 4.70 4.90
CA SER A 101 10.30 5.33 5.08
C SER A 101 10.81 5.23 6.53
N ASN A 102 9.96 5.54 7.51
CA ASN A 102 10.30 5.41 8.93
C ASN A 102 10.64 3.95 9.29
N HIS A 103 9.85 2.98 8.83
CA HIS A 103 10.11 1.57 9.11
C HIS A 103 11.38 1.05 8.44
N LEU A 104 11.67 1.46 7.20
CA LEU A 104 12.94 1.16 6.53
C LEU A 104 14.12 1.69 7.34
N SER A 105 14.06 2.95 7.81
CA SER A 105 15.13 3.55 8.62
C SER A 105 15.33 2.82 9.95
N LEU A 106 14.25 2.42 10.61
CA LEU A 106 14.31 1.66 11.87
C LEU A 106 15.00 0.31 11.66
N ILE A 107 14.63 -0.43 10.60
CA ILE A 107 15.24 -1.72 10.28
C ILE A 107 16.75 -1.58 10.01
N LEU A 108 17.15 -0.59 9.21
CA LEU A 108 18.57 -0.36 8.93
C LEU A 108 19.35 0.02 10.19
N THR A 109 18.74 0.77 11.10
CA THR A 109 19.33 1.12 12.39
C THR A 109 19.48 -0.13 13.28
N ASP A 110 18.43 -0.94 13.40
CA ASP A 110 18.41 -2.18 14.18
C ASP A 110 19.47 -3.18 13.68
N LEU A 111 19.79 -3.13 12.39
CA LEU A 111 20.79 -3.97 11.73
C LEU A 111 22.18 -3.32 11.61
N ASN A 112 22.35 -2.11 12.13
CA ASN A 112 23.59 -1.33 12.07
C ASN A 112 24.13 -1.12 10.63
N ILE A 113 23.23 -0.85 9.68
CA ILE A 113 23.57 -0.60 8.27
C ILE A 113 23.58 0.90 8.01
N THR A 114 24.77 1.44 7.75
CA THR A 114 24.97 2.89 7.48
C THR A 114 25.22 3.21 6.01
N SER A 115 25.45 2.22 5.15
CA SER A 115 25.68 2.40 3.72
C SER A 115 24.42 2.72 2.91
N ILE A 116 23.24 2.68 3.55
CA ILE A 116 21.94 2.94 2.94
C ILE A 116 21.27 4.13 3.62
N GLU A 117 21.01 5.20 2.88
CA GLU A 117 20.24 6.35 3.34
C GLU A 117 18.76 6.20 2.96
N ILE A 118 17.85 6.55 3.87
CA ILE A 118 16.40 6.54 3.61
C ILE A 118 15.87 7.96 3.43
N GLY A 119 15.21 8.20 2.30
CA GLY A 119 14.54 9.46 1.98
C GLY A 119 13.02 9.35 1.81
N HIS A 120 12.38 10.51 1.65
CA HIS A 120 10.94 10.62 1.38
C HIS A 120 10.66 11.65 0.26
N VAL A 121 9.87 11.24 -0.72
CA VAL A 121 9.37 12.10 -1.79
C VAL A 121 7.87 12.33 -1.55
N PRO A 122 7.45 13.51 -1.03
CA PRO A 122 6.07 13.75 -0.63
C PRO A 122 5.19 14.11 -1.83
N LEU A 123 4.53 13.13 -2.44
CA LEU A 123 3.57 13.35 -3.52
C LEU A 123 2.25 12.63 -3.24
N SER A 124 1.13 13.31 -3.48
CA SER A 124 -0.23 12.78 -3.23
C SER A 124 -0.85 12.23 -4.51
N TYR A 125 -0.63 12.91 -5.63
CA TYR A 125 -1.29 12.63 -6.90
C TYR A 125 -0.27 12.38 -8.01
N PRO A 126 -0.60 11.56 -9.02
CA PRO A 126 0.33 11.33 -10.13
C PRO A 126 0.73 12.60 -10.87
N ARG A 127 -0.19 13.56 -11.06
CA ARG A 127 0.14 14.88 -11.65
C ARG A 127 1.23 15.66 -10.92
N GLU A 128 1.53 15.36 -9.65
CA GLU A 128 2.60 16.05 -8.90
C GLU A 128 4.00 15.54 -9.29
N MET A 129 4.10 14.41 -9.99
CA MET A 129 5.36 13.85 -10.50
C MET A 129 6.10 14.84 -11.40
N SER A 130 5.41 15.70 -12.14
CA SER A 130 6.01 16.72 -13.00
C SER A 130 6.39 18.02 -12.28
N SER A 131 6.11 18.15 -10.98
CA SER A 131 6.46 19.38 -10.27
C SER A 131 7.96 19.46 -9.99
N ARG A 132 8.55 20.65 -10.19
CA ARG A 132 9.99 20.91 -9.97
C ARG A 132 10.48 20.43 -8.60
N ARG A 133 9.68 20.67 -7.55
CA ARG A 133 10.03 20.26 -6.17
C ARG A 133 10.13 18.74 -6.04
N ILE A 134 9.17 18.01 -6.63
CA ILE A 134 9.13 16.55 -6.55
C ILE A 134 10.27 15.93 -7.35
N ILE A 135 10.53 16.45 -8.55
CA ILE A 135 11.66 16.02 -9.40
C ILE A 135 12.99 16.20 -8.67
N ASN A 136 13.22 17.38 -8.10
CA ASN A 136 14.47 17.68 -7.40
C ASN A 136 14.69 16.71 -6.23
N ARG A 137 13.63 16.29 -5.52
CA ARG A 137 13.74 15.31 -4.45
C ARG A 137 13.98 13.90 -4.97
N ALA A 138 13.23 13.48 -5.99
CA ALA A 138 13.36 12.14 -6.56
C ALA A 138 14.74 11.90 -7.20
N LYS A 139 15.35 12.93 -7.80
CA LYS A 139 16.71 12.88 -8.35
C LYS A 139 17.82 12.69 -7.31
N LEU A 140 17.55 12.94 -6.03
CA LEU A 140 18.52 12.68 -4.96
C LEU A 140 18.57 11.20 -4.59
N CYS A 141 17.59 10.40 -5.02
CA CYS A 141 17.44 9.01 -4.66
C CYS A 141 18.00 8.10 -5.76
N ASN A 142 18.69 7.03 -5.40
CA ASN A 142 19.09 5.99 -6.35
C ASN A 142 17.88 5.16 -6.80
N ILE A 143 16.88 5.00 -5.92
CA ILE A 143 15.63 4.31 -6.23
C ILE A 143 14.48 4.91 -5.43
N THR A 144 13.32 5.09 -6.07
CA THR A 144 12.09 5.56 -5.41
C THR A 144 10.99 4.49 -5.45
N ILE A 145 10.47 4.11 -4.29
CA ILE A 145 9.33 3.21 -4.09
C ILE A 145 8.05 4.02 -4.14
N LEU A 146 7.30 4.02 -5.24
CA LEU A 146 6.08 4.81 -5.38
C LEU A 146 4.83 4.04 -4.94
N GLY A 147 4.07 4.61 -4.01
CA GLY A 147 2.71 4.18 -3.68
C GLY A 147 1.69 5.30 -3.93
N LEU A 148 0.97 5.22 -5.05
CA LEU A 148 -0.02 6.23 -5.48
C LEU A 148 -1.41 5.61 -5.65
N GLY A 149 -2.46 6.41 -5.42
CA GLY A 149 -3.87 5.98 -5.55
C GLY A 149 -4.70 6.29 -4.31
N GLN A 150 -4.11 6.20 -3.11
CA GLN A 150 -4.80 6.52 -1.85
C GLN A 150 -5.45 7.91 -1.85
N TRP A 151 -4.70 8.94 -2.22
CA TRP A 151 -5.21 10.32 -2.24
C TRP A 151 -6.10 10.62 -3.45
N SER A 152 -5.95 9.85 -4.52
CA SER A 152 -6.83 9.90 -5.69
C SER A 152 -8.22 9.34 -5.37
N ALA A 153 -8.27 8.23 -4.63
CA ALA A 153 -9.51 7.64 -4.13
C ALA A 153 -10.09 8.38 -2.90
N GLY A 154 -9.25 9.05 -2.12
CA GLY A 154 -9.61 9.60 -0.82
C GLY A 154 -10.28 10.98 -0.86
N LYS A 155 -10.87 11.35 0.29
CA LYS A 155 -11.37 12.69 0.56
C LYS A 155 -10.23 13.68 0.83
N LYS A 156 -10.30 14.90 0.31
CA LYS A 156 -9.45 16.00 0.81
C LYS A 156 -10.00 16.52 2.15
N PRO A 157 -9.17 16.70 3.20
CA PRO A 157 -9.63 17.00 4.57
C PRO A 157 -10.56 18.20 4.72
N ARG A 158 -10.47 19.18 3.80
CA ARG A 158 -11.20 20.46 3.89
C ARG A 158 -12.26 20.68 2.81
N LYS A 159 -12.36 19.81 1.81
CA LYS A 159 -13.34 19.94 0.72
C LYS A 159 -13.80 18.54 0.31
N VAL A 160 -15.11 18.37 0.13
CA VAL A 160 -15.70 17.18 -0.51
C VAL A 160 -15.37 17.27 -2.00
N ILE A 161 -14.11 17.03 -2.35
CA ILE A 161 -13.68 16.90 -3.73
C ILE A 161 -13.87 15.41 -4.08
N PRO A 162 -14.56 15.10 -5.18
CA PRO A 162 -14.75 13.72 -5.61
C PRO A 162 -13.40 13.05 -5.85
N ALA A 163 -13.40 11.72 -5.79
CA ALA A 163 -12.24 10.93 -6.18
C ALA A 163 -11.83 11.26 -7.62
N THR A 164 -10.53 11.17 -7.91
CA THR A 164 -10.02 11.28 -9.28
C THR A 164 -10.58 10.12 -10.10
N LEU A 165 -11.34 10.40 -11.16
CA LEU A 165 -11.90 9.35 -12.01
C LEU A 165 -10.79 8.47 -12.59
N PHE A 166 -11.09 7.21 -12.87
CA PHE A 166 -10.10 6.25 -13.38
C PHE A 166 -9.44 6.73 -14.68
N GLU A 167 -10.20 7.35 -15.59
CA GLU A 167 -9.65 7.91 -16.84
C GLU A 167 -8.65 9.04 -16.58
N ASP A 168 -8.93 9.91 -15.61
CA ASP A 168 -8.05 11.02 -15.24
C ASP A 168 -6.81 10.48 -14.52
N TYR A 169 -6.97 9.50 -13.62
CA TYR A 169 -5.86 8.85 -12.96
C TYR A 169 -4.92 8.16 -13.96
N PHE A 170 -5.48 7.47 -14.96
CA PHE A 170 -4.72 6.86 -16.04
C PHE A 170 -3.88 7.92 -16.78
N LYS A 171 -4.50 9.01 -17.23
CA LYS A 171 -3.83 10.09 -17.96
C LYS A 171 -2.74 10.75 -17.10
N GLU A 172 -3.06 11.11 -15.87
CA GLU A 172 -2.12 11.74 -14.94
C GLU A 172 -0.93 10.81 -14.63
N LEU A 173 -1.18 9.51 -14.41
CA LEU A 173 -0.14 8.54 -14.08
C LEU A 173 0.76 8.24 -15.28
N GLU A 174 0.20 8.07 -16.46
CA GLU A 174 0.97 7.88 -17.69
C GLU A 174 1.87 9.10 -17.96
N GLN A 175 1.33 10.31 -17.86
CA GLN A 175 2.12 11.53 -18.01
C GLN A 175 3.22 11.63 -16.95
N GLY A 176 2.92 11.33 -15.69
CA GLY A 176 3.90 11.31 -14.60
C GLY A 176 5.05 10.32 -14.84
N ILE A 177 4.71 9.10 -15.28
CA ILE A 177 5.67 8.06 -15.66
C ILE A 177 6.59 8.55 -16.79
N LEU A 178 6.02 9.04 -17.90
CA LEU A 178 6.79 9.52 -19.04
C LEU A 178 7.71 10.67 -18.64
N PHE A 179 7.23 11.57 -17.77
CA PHE A 179 8.01 12.68 -17.26
C PHE A 179 9.20 12.23 -16.41
N TRP A 180 9.01 11.29 -15.48
CA TRP A 180 10.09 10.76 -14.64
C TRP A 180 11.12 9.97 -15.46
N LYS A 181 10.68 9.17 -16.44
CA LYS A 181 11.57 8.48 -17.39
C LYS A 181 12.42 9.47 -18.18
N LYS A 182 11.82 10.54 -18.73
CA LYS A 182 12.55 11.60 -19.44
C LYS A 182 13.61 12.29 -18.57
N ASN A 183 13.43 12.28 -17.25
CA ASN A 183 14.34 12.88 -16.29
C ASN A 183 15.32 11.88 -15.66
N ASN A 184 15.41 10.65 -16.19
CA ASN A 184 16.28 9.57 -15.70
C ASN A 184 16.10 9.29 -14.20
N ILE A 185 14.87 9.39 -13.68
CA ILE A 185 14.56 9.00 -12.30
C ILE A 185 14.34 7.50 -12.29
N ASN A 186 15.01 6.78 -11.40
CA ASN A 186 14.81 5.34 -11.19
C ASN A 186 13.75 5.09 -10.11
N PHE A 187 12.71 4.35 -10.47
CA PHE A 187 11.57 4.09 -9.59
C PHE A 187 10.85 2.82 -9.97
N PHE A 188 10.10 2.29 -9.01
CA PHE A 188 9.11 1.26 -9.23
C PHE A 188 7.85 1.59 -8.45
N PHE A 189 6.73 0.99 -8.85
CA PHE A 189 5.50 1.11 -8.10
C PHE A 189 5.34 -0.06 -7.15
N ARG A 190 4.78 0.20 -5.97
CA ARG A 190 4.18 -0.82 -5.13
C ARG A 190 2.67 -0.80 -5.27
N LYS A 191 2.03 -1.94 -5.03
CA LYS A 191 0.58 -1.99 -4.81
C LYS A 191 0.16 -0.95 -3.77
N THR A 192 -0.91 -0.22 -4.07
CA THR A 192 -1.62 0.58 -3.09
C THR A 192 -2.50 -0.33 -2.26
N HIS A 193 -2.26 -0.31 -0.95
CA HIS A 193 -2.92 -1.21 -0.02
C HIS A 193 -4.35 -0.78 0.26
N TYR A 194 -5.15 -1.69 0.80
CA TYR A 194 -6.47 -1.35 1.31
C TYR A 194 -6.37 -0.57 2.62
N ASN A 195 -7.31 0.35 2.83
CA ASN A 195 -7.52 0.95 4.13
C ASN A 195 -8.64 0.21 4.86
N PRO A 196 -8.62 0.18 6.20
CA PRO A 196 -9.74 -0.28 7.01
C PRO A 196 -11.07 0.35 6.57
N LEU A 197 -12.15 -0.41 6.68
CA LEU A 197 -13.51 0.00 6.32
C LEU A 197 -14.01 0.94 7.43
N GLY A 198 -13.60 2.20 7.29
CA GLY A 198 -13.95 3.30 8.18
C GLY A 198 -15.39 3.76 7.98
N ASP A 199 -15.98 4.35 9.00
CA ASP A 199 -17.33 4.93 8.96
C ASP A 199 -17.62 5.81 7.73
N ILE A 200 -16.68 6.67 7.31
CA ILE A 200 -16.85 7.59 6.16
C ILE A 200 -16.69 6.91 4.80
N LYS A 201 -16.10 5.71 4.76
CA LYS A 201 -15.96 4.88 3.56
C LYS A 201 -17.24 4.08 3.29
N ASN A 202 -18.07 3.91 4.33
CA ASN A 202 -19.30 3.12 4.30
C ASN A 202 -20.58 4.00 4.30
N THR A 203 -20.48 5.27 3.93
CA THR A 203 -21.66 6.13 3.72
C THR A 203 -22.23 5.94 2.31
N CYS A 204 -23.50 6.31 2.09
CA CYS A 204 -24.13 6.31 0.78
C CYS A 204 -24.63 7.74 0.45
N PRO A 205 -24.00 8.48 -0.49
CA PRO A 205 -22.77 8.13 -1.21
C PRO A 205 -21.52 8.14 -0.29
N PRO A 206 -20.44 7.42 -0.65
CA PRO A 206 -19.21 7.42 0.13
C PRO A 206 -18.55 8.81 0.07
N THR A 207 -18.13 9.34 1.21
CA THR A 207 -17.37 10.60 1.25
C THR A 207 -15.87 10.40 1.04
N ASP A 208 -15.42 9.15 1.16
CA ASP A 208 -14.07 8.66 0.94
C ASP A 208 -14.19 7.36 0.14
N TRP A 209 -13.66 7.34 -1.09
CA TRP A 209 -13.86 6.25 -2.03
C TRP A 209 -12.78 5.18 -1.94
N ARG A 210 -11.97 5.17 -0.87
CA ARG A 210 -10.94 4.14 -0.63
C ARG A 210 -11.51 2.79 -0.19
N SER A 211 -12.57 2.32 -0.85
CA SER A 211 -13.06 0.95 -0.73
C SER A 211 -12.12 -0.01 -1.49
N PRO A 212 -12.07 -1.29 -1.12
CA PRO A 212 -11.22 -2.27 -1.80
C PRO A 212 -11.38 -2.29 -3.32
N SER A 213 -12.61 -2.37 -3.83
CA SER A 213 -12.89 -2.41 -5.28
C SER A 213 -12.43 -1.16 -6.03
N VAL A 214 -12.48 0.02 -5.41
CA VAL A 214 -11.98 1.25 -6.02
C VAL A 214 -10.45 1.25 -6.04
N ILE A 215 -9.81 0.85 -4.94
CA ILE A 215 -8.36 0.70 -4.86
C ILE A 215 -7.84 -0.33 -5.88
N ASP A 216 -8.57 -1.43 -6.10
CA ASP A 216 -8.26 -2.40 -7.14
C ASP A 216 -8.24 -1.77 -8.53
N GLY A 217 -9.23 -0.93 -8.87
CA GLY A 217 -9.23 -0.19 -10.13
C GLY A 217 -7.97 0.70 -10.31
N TYR A 218 -7.55 1.42 -9.27
CA TYR A 218 -6.30 2.19 -9.31
C TYR A 218 -5.05 1.31 -9.44
N ASN A 219 -5.04 0.15 -8.77
CA ASN A 219 -3.94 -0.81 -8.85
C ASN A 219 -3.85 -1.45 -10.24
N GLU A 220 -4.96 -1.81 -10.88
CA GLU A 220 -4.97 -2.35 -12.24
C GLU A 220 -4.44 -1.33 -13.25
N ILE A 221 -4.85 -0.06 -13.15
CA ILE A 221 -4.30 1.01 -13.99
C ILE A 221 -2.78 1.13 -13.77
N THR A 222 -2.34 1.12 -12.52
CA THR A 222 -0.92 1.22 -12.18
C THR A 222 -0.15 0.04 -12.77
N ARG A 223 -0.60 -1.19 -12.55
CA ARG A 223 0.00 -2.43 -13.08
C ARG A 223 0.05 -2.44 -14.61
N PHE A 224 -1.02 -1.99 -15.27
CA PHE A 224 -1.06 -1.88 -16.72
C PHE A 224 0.00 -0.90 -17.23
N LEU A 225 0.06 0.31 -16.66
CA LEU A 225 1.00 1.35 -17.09
C LEU A 225 2.45 0.98 -16.79
N THR A 226 2.73 0.34 -15.65
CA THR A 226 4.08 -0.15 -15.36
C THR A 226 4.52 -1.21 -16.37
N LYS A 227 3.65 -2.16 -16.70
CA LYS A 227 3.92 -3.15 -17.76
C LYS A 227 4.17 -2.48 -19.11
N LYS A 228 3.29 -1.55 -19.52
CA LYS A 228 3.39 -0.79 -20.77
C LYS A 228 4.71 -0.03 -20.90
N HIS A 229 5.23 0.50 -19.80
CA HIS A 229 6.44 1.33 -19.79
C HIS A 229 7.70 0.61 -19.29
N ASN A 230 7.65 -0.71 -19.13
CA ASN A 230 8.75 -1.53 -18.61
C ASN A 230 9.28 -1.00 -17.26
N ILE A 231 8.37 -0.77 -16.32
CA ILE A 231 8.65 -0.38 -14.94
C ILE A 231 8.23 -1.52 -14.04
N THR A 232 9.00 -1.77 -12.99
CA THR A 232 8.65 -2.79 -11.99
C THR A 232 7.39 -2.38 -11.23
N PHE A 233 6.45 -3.31 -11.11
CA PHE A 233 5.33 -3.23 -10.18
C PHE A 233 5.48 -4.34 -9.15
N ILE A 234 5.67 -3.97 -7.89
CA ILE A 234 5.81 -4.92 -6.80
C ILE A 234 4.43 -5.20 -6.21
N GLU A 235 3.97 -6.43 -6.46
CA GLU A 235 2.79 -6.99 -5.84
C GLU A 235 3.13 -7.33 -4.37
N SER A 236 2.67 -6.47 -3.46
CA SER A 236 2.91 -6.60 -2.01
C SER A 236 1.67 -7.09 -1.26
N GLY A 237 0.61 -7.49 -1.99
CA GLY A 237 -0.65 -7.91 -1.39
C GLY A 237 -0.53 -9.10 -0.45
N SER A 238 0.35 -10.06 -0.77
CA SER A 238 0.61 -11.22 0.10
C SER A 238 1.21 -10.84 1.46
N VAL A 239 1.80 -9.64 1.58
CA VAL A 239 2.38 -9.16 2.84
C VAL A 239 1.38 -8.32 3.61
N ILE A 240 0.67 -7.41 2.94
CA ILE A 240 -0.01 -6.30 3.62
C ILE A 240 -1.53 -6.31 3.47
N ASP A 241 -2.10 -6.96 2.44
CA ASP A 241 -3.54 -6.91 2.20
C ASP A 241 -4.30 -7.67 3.26
N ALA A 242 -3.73 -8.75 3.82
CA ALA A 242 -4.34 -9.49 4.93
C ALA A 242 -4.40 -8.65 6.21
N MET A 243 -3.60 -7.58 6.30
CA MET A 243 -3.40 -6.74 7.49
C MET A 243 -4.02 -5.37 7.34
N TRP A 244 -4.85 -5.20 6.32
CA TRP A 244 -5.50 -3.95 6.00
C TRP A 244 -6.33 -3.36 7.15
N ASP A 245 -6.70 -4.15 8.16
CA ASP A 245 -7.54 -3.78 9.30
C ASP A 245 -6.75 -3.55 10.61
N SER A 246 -5.43 -3.77 10.58
CA SER A 246 -4.49 -3.57 11.71
C SER A 246 -4.27 -2.11 12.12
N ALA A 247 -4.56 -1.16 11.23
CA ALA A 247 -4.25 0.26 11.44
C ALA A 247 -5.18 0.91 12.47
N GLU A 248 -4.68 1.26 13.66
CA GLU A 248 -5.44 1.84 14.78
C GLU A 248 -6.34 3.03 14.37
N ASP A 249 -5.83 3.91 13.51
CA ASP A 249 -6.52 5.12 13.05
C ASP A 249 -7.35 4.94 11.76
N PHE A 250 -7.55 3.68 11.35
CA PHE A 250 -8.26 3.29 10.13
C PHE A 250 -7.59 3.77 8.83
N CYS A 251 -6.27 4.01 8.87
CA CYS A 251 -5.47 4.46 7.73
C CYS A 251 -4.02 3.96 7.74
N HIS A 252 -3.25 4.24 8.80
CA HIS A 252 -1.82 4.00 8.86
C HIS A 252 -1.50 2.77 9.70
N TYR A 253 -1.01 1.71 9.05
CA TYR A 253 -0.40 0.59 9.76
C TYR A 253 0.87 1.09 10.47
N SER A 254 1.04 0.61 11.71
CA SER A 254 2.22 0.88 12.53
C SER A 254 2.68 -0.44 13.16
N GLY A 255 3.84 -0.46 13.81
CA GLY A 255 4.30 -1.66 14.51
C GLY A 255 4.88 -2.75 13.59
N LYS A 256 4.45 -4.00 13.80
CA LYS A 256 5.03 -5.18 13.13
C LYS A 256 4.69 -5.19 11.65
N GLU A 257 3.50 -4.73 11.33
CA GLU A 257 2.91 -4.68 10.01
C GLU A 257 3.78 -3.88 9.04
N GLY A 258 4.11 -2.65 9.46
CA GLY A 258 4.96 -1.74 8.69
C GLY A 258 6.42 -2.20 8.65
N ARG A 259 6.91 -2.88 9.70
CA ARG A 259 8.25 -3.51 9.69
C ARG A 259 8.31 -4.66 8.69
N THR A 260 7.30 -5.52 8.62
CA THR A 260 7.25 -6.62 7.65
C THR A 260 7.20 -6.09 6.22
N GLU A 261 6.37 -5.07 5.94
CA GLU A 261 6.35 -4.43 4.63
C GLU A 261 7.72 -3.85 4.25
N ALA A 262 8.35 -3.12 5.18
CA ALA A 262 9.65 -2.52 4.95
C ALA A 262 10.75 -3.57 4.72
N LEU A 263 10.77 -4.67 5.50
CA LEU A 263 11.68 -5.79 5.29
C LEU A 263 11.50 -6.42 3.91
N PHE A 264 10.25 -6.62 3.48
CA PHE A 264 9.94 -7.16 2.16
C PHE A 264 10.49 -6.26 1.04
N PHE A 265 10.29 -4.95 1.11
CA PHE A 265 10.84 -4.03 0.12
C PHE A 265 12.36 -3.96 0.15
N LEU A 266 12.96 -3.94 1.34
CA LEU A 266 14.41 -3.94 1.48
C LEU A 266 15.00 -5.21 0.82
N GLN A 267 14.44 -6.38 1.09
CA GLN A 267 14.87 -7.63 0.45
C GLN A 267 14.73 -7.57 -1.09
N LYS A 268 13.61 -7.05 -1.60
CA LYS A 268 13.40 -6.90 -3.06
C LYS A 268 14.39 -5.93 -3.71
N ILE A 269 14.79 -4.87 -3.01
CA ILE A 269 15.75 -3.90 -3.54
C ILE A 269 17.16 -4.46 -3.54
N LEU A 270 17.53 -5.20 -2.49
CA LEU A 270 18.90 -5.68 -2.30
C LEU A 270 19.22 -6.95 -3.10
N ASN A 271 18.20 -7.70 -3.55
CA ASN A 271 18.38 -8.94 -4.31
C ASN A 271 18.23 -8.77 -5.84
N ASN A 272 17.91 -7.57 -6.32
CA ASN A 272 17.82 -7.24 -7.76
C ASN A 272 19.08 -6.53 -8.22
#